data_AF-A0A6C0EIF9-F1
#
_entry.id   AF-A0A6C0EIF9-F1
#
_cell.length_a   1.000
_cell.length_b   1.000
_cell.length_c   1.000
_cell.angle_alpha   90.00
_cell.angle_beta   90.00
_cell.angle_gamma   90.00
#
_symmetry.space_group_name_H-M   'P 1'
#
loop_
_entity.id
_entity.type
_entity.pdbx_description
1 polymer ?
#
loop_
_entity_poly.entity_id
_entity_poly.type
_entity_poly.pdbx_seq_one_letter_code
_entity_poly.pdbx_strand_id
1 'polypeptide(L)'
;MTNNYYLGTKEKENLNLLNTNSNIINKKLLNSNNILNLSINELIKIWSNKMQEILNDLINYNYVNEFSKTTNILDYISSLVNIFKTIFIKNNRSFYTGITFILISLFLYMIGISK
;
A
#
# COMPACT_ATOMS: atom_id res chain seq x y z
N MET A 1 37.01 10.35 -33.92
CA MET A 1 37.94 10.26 -32.77
C MET A 1 37.08 10.19 -31.52
N THR A 2 36.89 8.99 -30.96
CA THR A 2 36.20 8.81 -29.68
C THR A 2 37.20 9.14 -28.58
N ASN A 3 37.01 10.27 -27.89
CA ASN A 3 37.80 10.64 -26.73
C ASN A 3 37.61 9.59 -25.63
N ASN A 4 38.53 8.63 -25.55
CA ASN A 4 38.66 7.73 -24.41
C ASN A 4 39.30 8.52 -23.25
N TYR A 5 38.46 9.27 -22.53
CA TYR A 5 38.87 9.81 -21.25
C TYR A 5 39.05 8.64 -20.27
N TYR A 6 40.30 8.27 -20.02
CA TYR A 6 40.63 7.36 -18.93
C TYR A 6 40.37 8.11 -17.62
N LEU A 7 39.39 7.62 -16.86
CA LEU A 7 39.07 8.13 -15.53
C LEU A 7 40.32 8.09 -14.65
N GLY A 8 40.61 9.19 -13.98
CA GLY A 8 41.63 9.22 -12.95
C GLY A 8 41.32 8.21 -11.83
N THR A 9 42.34 7.76 -11.10
CA THR A 9 42.17 6.81 -9.98
C THR A 9 41.10 7.26 -8.99
N LYS A 10 41.08 8.56 -8.65
CA LYS A 10 40.08 9.17 -7.76
C LYS A 10 38.67 9.20 -8.34
N GLU A 11 38.52 9.42 -9.64
CA GLU A 11 37.21 9.39 -10.31
C GLU A 11 36.68 7.96 -10.38
N LYS A 12 37.56 6.99 -10.61
CA LYS A 12 37.22 5.56 -10.59
C LYS A 12 36.79 5.10 -9.19
N GLU A 13 37.47 5.57 -8.14
CA GLU A 13 37.07 5.33 -6.75
C GLU A 13 35.71 5.95 -6.43
N ASN A 14 35.49 7.21 -6.84
CA ASN A 14 34.21 7.89 -6.64
C ASN A 14 33.07 7.18 -7.37
N LEU A 15 33.28 6.72 -8.61
CA LEU A 15 32.29 5.95 -9.36
C LEU A 15 32.00 4.59 -8.71
N ASN A 16 33.02 3.91 -8.21
CA ASN A 16 32.84 2.66 -7.47
C ASN A 16 32.05 2.88 -6.19
N LEU A 17 32.34 3.95 -5.43
CA LEU A 17 31.60 4.32 -4.24
C LEU A 17 30.12 4.61 -4.58
N LEU A 18 29.88 5.37 -5.64
CA LEU A 18 28.54 5.74 -6.09
C LEU A 18 27.73 4.51 -6.52
N ASN A 19 28.34 3.60 -7.28
CA ASN A 19 27.71 2.33 -7.68
C ASN A 19 27.40 1.44 -6.48
N THR A 20 28.31 1.36 -5.51
CA THR A 20 28.12 0.57 -4.30
C THR A 20 26.95 1.12 -3.48
N ASN A 21 26.91 2.44 -3.28
CA ASN A 21 25.82 3.12 -2.59
C ASN A 21 24.48 2.95 -3.32
N SER A 22 24.47 3.11 -4.65
CA SER A 22 23.29 2.93 -5.48
C SER A 22 22.75 1.49 -5.37
N ASN A 23 23.63 0.48 -5.40
CA ASN A 23 23.26 -0.92 -5.21
C ASN A 23 22.73 -1.22 -3.80
N ILE A 24 23.31 -0.61 -2.76
CA ILE A 24 22.80 -0.73 -1.38
C ILE A 24 21.40 -0.14 -1.28
N ILE A 25 21.18 1.04 -1.87
CA ILE A 25 19.87 1.70 -1.89
C ILE A 25 18.87 0.85 -2.67
N ASN A 26 19.23 0.33 -3.84
CA ASN A 26 18.36 -0.56 -4.62
C ASN A 26 18.04 -1.85 -3.87
N LYS A 27 19.00 -2.46 -3.18
CA LYS A 27 18.72 -3.62 -2.32
C LYS A 27 17.79 -3.28 -1.16
N LYS A 28 17.96 -2.11 -0.53
CA LYS A 28 17.04 -1.63 0.51
C LYS A 28 15.64 -1.40 -0.05
N LEU A 29 15.51 -0.80 -1.24
CA LEU A 29 14.23 -0.59 -1.90
C LEU A 29 13.55 -1.91 -2.28
N LEU A 30 14.31 -2.86 -2.84
CA LEU A 30 13.80 -4.20 -3.14
C LEU A 30 13.38 -4.94 -1.87
N ASN A 31 14.13 -4.81 -0.79
CA ASN A 31 13.78 -5.41 0.49
C ASN A 31 12.58 -4.72 1.15
N SER A 32 12.44 -3.40 1.07
CA SER A 32 11.28 -2.67 1.60
C SER A 32 10.01 -2.90 0.79
N ASN A 33 10.15 -3.27 -0.48
CA ASN A 33 9.02 -3.65 -1.33
C ASN A 33 8.51 -5.08 -1.02
N ASN A 34 9.27 -5.88 -0.28
CA ASN A 34 8.82 -7.18 0.19
C ASN A 34 8.29 -7.07 1.63
N ILE A 35 6.98 -7.23 1.78
CA ILE A 35 6.28 -7.11 3.06
C ILE A 35 6.79 -8.09 4.13
N LEU A 36 7.36 -9.22 3.71
CA LEU A 36 7.92 -10.25 4.59
C LEU A 36 9.25 -9.84 5.24
N ASN A 37 9.91 -8.81 4.72
CA ASN A 37 11.18 -8.31 5.25
C ASN A 37 11.00 -7.12 6.20
N LEU A 38 9.76 -6.66 6.39
CA LEU A 38 9.45 -5.53 7.27
C LEU A 38 9.29 -6.00 8.71
N SER A 39 9.79 -5.19 9.64
CA SER A 39 9.50 -5.40 11.06
C SER A 39 8.00 -5.19 11.35
N ILE A 40 7.51 -5.79 12.44
CA ILE A 40 6.12 -5.64 12.88
C ILE A 40 5.76 -4.16 13.06
N ASN A 41 6.66 -3.35 13.62
CA ASN A 41 6.44 -1.92 13.81
C ASN A 41 6.27 -1.16 12.48
N GLU A 42 7.06 -1.51 11.47
CA GLU A 42 6.92 -0.94 10.12
C GLU A 42 5.61 -1.37 9.46
N LEU A 43 5.23 -2.65 9.61
CA LEU A 43 3.95 -3.17 9.12
C LEU A 43 2.77 -2.44 9.77
N ILE A 44 2.78 -2.25 11.08
CA ILE A 44 1.73 -1.51 11.81
C ILE A 44 1.66 -0.07 11.32
N LYS A 45 2.81 0.60 11.15
CA LYS A 45 2.84 1.98 10.66
C LYS A 45 2.26 2.10 9.26
N ILE A 46 2.65 1.22 8.34
CA ILE A 46 2.13 1.23 6.96
C ILE A 46 0.63 0.89 6.97
N TRP A 47 0.21 -0.12 7.73
CA TRP A 47 -1.20 -0.47 7.89
C TRP A 47 -2.03 0.71 8.42
N SER A 48 -1.58 1.36 9.49
CA SER A 48 -2.25 2.51 10.09
C SER A 48 -2.43 3.65 9.08
N ASN A 49 -1.37 3.99 8.34
CA ASN A 49 -1.44 5.01 7.28
C ASN A 49 -2.46 4.62 6.19
N LYS A 50 -2.47 3.35 5.77
CA LYS A 50 -3.42 2.86 4.75
C LYS A 50 -4.85 2.88 5.26
N MET A 51 -5.09 2.57 6.53
CA MET A 51 -6.41 2.68 7.14
C MET A 51 -6.87 4.13 7.27
N GLN A 52 -5.98 5.06 7.63
CA GLN A 52 -6.31 6.49 7.64
C GLN A 52 -6.70 6.99 6.25
N GLU A 53 -5.96 6.61 5.21
CA GLU A 53 -6.33 6.94 3.83
C GLU A 53 -7.71 6.37 3.46
N ILE A 54 -8.02 5.12 3.82
CA ILE A 54 -9.32 4.49 3.59
C ILE A 54 -10.43 5.26 4.33
N LEU A 55 -10.22 5.60 5.59
CA LEU A 55 -11.19 6.36 6.38
C LEU A 55 -11.44 7.75 5.80
N ASN A 56 -10.40 8.43 5.35
CA ASN A 56 -10.54 9.72 4.66
C ASN A 56 -11.31 9.58 3.35
N ASP A 57 -11.03 8.55 2.56
CA ASP A 57 -11.79 8.29 1.32
C ASP A 57 -13.25 7.93 1.66
N LEU A 58 -13.54 7.18 2.73
CA LEU A 58 -14.90 6.88 3.19
C LEU A 58 -15.66 8.12 3.63
N ILE A 59 -15.03 9.03 4.36
CA ILE A 59 -15.68 10.26 4.86
C ILE A 59 -15.98 11.21 3.69
N ASN A 60 -15.07 11.31 2.74
CA ASN A 60 -15.19 12.25 1.62
C ASN A 60 -15.93 11.67 0.41
N TYR A 61 -16.29 10.39 0.42
CA TYR A 61 -17.01 9.78 -0.69
C TYR A 61 -18.43 10.34 -0.81
N ASN A 62 -18.80 10.78 -2.01
CA ASN A 62 -20.14 11.31 -2.26
C ASN A 62 -21.15 10.18 -2.53
N TYR A 63 -21.59 9.52 -1.46
CA TYR A 63 -22.57 8.43 -1.53
C TYR A 63 -23.90 8.87 -2.14
N VAL A 64 -24.32 10.12 -1.90
CA VAL A 64 -25.58 10.67 -2.42
C VAL A 64 -25.61 10.63 -3.95
N ASN A 65 -24.50 11.00 -4.60
CA ASN A 65 -24.39 10.93 -6.05
C ASN A 65 -24.29 9.51 -6.60
N GLU A 66 -23.71 8.59 -5.83
CA GLU A 66 -23.53 7.20 -6.25
C GLU A 66 -24.85 6.41 -6.20
N PHE A 67 -25.69 6.67 -5.20
CA PHE A 67 -26.96 5.98 -5.02
C PHE A 67 -28.15 6.68 -5.68
N SER A 68 -28.09 7.99 -5.96
CA SER A 68 -29.17 8.72 -6.65
C SER A 68 -29.45 8.23 -8.08
N LYS A 69 -28.50 7.52 -8.67
CA LYS A 69 -28.62 6.92 -10.02
C LYS A 69 -29.17 5.49 -10.00
N THR A 70 -29.34 4.89 -8.82
CA THR A 70 -29.77 3.49 -8.71
C THR A 70 -31.28 3.39 -8.89
N THR A 71 -31.72 2.60 -9.86
CA THR A 71 -33.14 2.43 -10.17
C THR A 71 -33.68 1.06 -9.75
N ASN A 72 -32.79 0.10 -9.56
CA ASN A 72 -33.10 -1.27 -9.20
C ASN A 72 -32.00 -1.88 -8.31
N ILE A 73 -32.21 -3.12 -7.88
CA ILE A 73 -31.29 -3.82 -6.99
C ILE A 73 -29.92 -4.11 -7.62
N LEU A 74 -29.87 -4.35 -8.94
CA LEU A 74 -28.61 -4.62 -9.64
C LEU A 74 -27.76 -3.35 -9.71
N ASP A 75 -28.37 -2.20 -9.98
CA ASP A 75 -27.68 -0.91 -9.96
C ASP A 75 -27.15 -0.60 -8.55
N TYR A 76 -27.96 -0.87 -7.52
CA TYR A 76 -27.56 -0.68 -6.13
C TYR A 76 -26.35 -1.54 -5.75
N ILE A 77 -26.37 -2.83 -6.11
CA ILE A 77 -25.24 -3.74 -5.91
C ILE A 77 -24.01 -3.23 -6.69
N SER A 78 -24.18 -2.78 -7.93
CA SER A 78 -23.10 -2.23 -8.74
C SER A 78 -22.47 -0.99 -8.08
N SER A 79 -23.28 -0.06 -7.59
CA SER A 79 -22.82 1.13 -6.84
C SER A 79 -22.04 0.73 -5.58
N LEU A 80 -22.52 -0.26 -4.83
CA LEU A 80 -21.78 -0.77 -3.66
C LEU A 80 -20.43 -1.38 -4.05
N VAL A 81 -20.37 -2.16 -5.13
CA VAL A 81 -19.13 -2.74 -5.63
C VAL A 81 -18.17 -1.64 -6.09
N ASN A 82 -18.66 -0.58 -6.73
CA ASN A 82 -17.86 0.56 -7.16
C ASN A 82 -17.27 1.32 -5.97
N ILE A 83 -18.07 1.61 -4.94
CA ILE A 83 -17.59 2.18 -3.68
C ILE A 83 -16.50 1.30 -3.10
N PHE A 84 -16.78 0.00 -3.00
CA PHE A 84 -15.85 -0.95 -2.41
C PHE A 84 -14.50 -0.96 -3.15
N LYS A 85 -14.55 -1.02 -4.48
CA LYS A 85 -13.35 -1.00 -5.34
C LYS A 85 -12.59 0.32 -5.23
N THR A 86 -13.29 1.44 -5.27
CA THR A 86 -12.69 2.79 -5.27
C THR A 86 -12.00 3.11 -3.95
N ILE A 87 -12.53 2.60 -2.84
CA ILE A 87 -12.05 2.92 -1.50
C ILE A 87 -11.03 1.88 -1.00
N PHE A 88 -11.39 0.59 -1.05
CA PHE A 88 -10.66 -0.47 -0.39
C PHE A 88 -9.64 -1.18 -1.29
N ILE A 89 -9.81 -1.16 -2.61
CA ILE A 89 -8.92 -1.87 -3.56
C ILE A 89 -7.87 -0.93 -4.17
N LYS A 90 -8.12 0.37 -4.17
CA LYS A 90 -7.23 1.41 -4.70
C LYS A 90 -5.80 1.32 -4.13
N ASN A 91 -4.78 1.57 -4.97
CA ASN A 91 -3.37 1.71 -4.56
C ASN A 91 -2.83 0.62 -3.62
N ASN A 92 -3.05 -0.66 -3.95
CA ASN A 92 -2.60 -1.82 -3.18
C ASN A 92 -3.14 -1.88 -1.73
N ARG A 93 -4.24 -1.18 -1.44
CA ARG A 93 -4.90 -1.22 -0.13
C ARG A 93 -5.56 -2.57 0.17
N SER A 94 -5.90 -3.35 -0.86
CA SER A 94 -6.61 -4.63 -0.74
C SER A 94 -5.94 -5.59 0.24
N PHE A 95 -4.61 -5.66 0.25
CA PHE A 95 -3.85 -6.47 1.21
C PHE A 95 -4.09 -6.03 2.66
N TYR A 96 -3.95 -4.73 2.94
CA TYR A 96 -4.13 -4.17 4.27
C TYR A 96 -5.59 -4.27 4.73
N THR A 97 -6.55 -4.07 3.82
CA THR A 97 -7.98 -4.29 4.10
C THR A 97 -8.26 -5.75 4.45
N GLY A 98 -7.66 -6.71 3.73
CA GLY A 98 -7.78 -8.13 4.05
C GLY A 98 -7.29 -8.46 5.46
N ILE A 99 -6.11 -7.96 5.84
CA ILE A 99 -5.59 -8.09 7.21
C ILE A 99 -6.57 -7.52 8.23
N THR A 100 -7.13 -6.33 7.97
CA THR A 100 -8.09 -5.69 8.88
C THR A 100 -9.32 -6.58 9.10
N PHE A 101 -9.90 -7.17 8.04
CA PHE A 101 -11.05 -8.06 8.20
C PHE A 101 -10.71 -9.33 8.98
N ILE A 102 -9.52 -9.90 8.79
CA ILE A 102 -9.06 -11.03 9.59
C ILE A 102 -8.98 -10.64 11.07
N LEU A 103 -8.36 -9.50 11.39
CA LEU A 103 -8.24 -9.01 12.77
C LEU A 103 -9.61 -8.73 13.40
N ILE A 104 -10.53 -8.10 12.67
CA ILE A 104 -11.91 -7.87 13.14
C ILE A 104 -12.62 -9.19 13.40
N SER A 105 -12.49 -10.17 12.49
CA SER A 105 -13.14 -11.48 12.66
C SER A 105 -12.63 -12.23 13.89
N LEU A 106 -11.32 -12.17 14.15
CA LEU A 106 -10.70 -12.73 15.35
C LEU A 106 -11.19 -12.01 16.60
N PHE A 107 -11.26 -10.68 16.57
CA PHE A 107 -11.75 -9.89 17.69
C PHE A 107 -13.22 -10.22 18.03
N LEU A 108 -14.07 -10.29 17.02
CA LEU A 108 -15.48 -10.69 17.18
C LEU A 108 -15.62 -12.11 17.73
N TYR A 109 -14.79 -13.04 17.25
CA TYR A 109 -14.75 -14.41 17.76
C TYR A 109 -14.38 -14.46 19.24
N MET A 110 -13.36 -13.70 19.66
CA MET A 110 -12.95 -13.62 21.07
C MET A 110 -14.07 -13.05 21.97
N ILE A 111 -14.76 -12.01 21.52
CA ILE A 111 -15.94 -11.48 22.24
C ILE A 111 -17.05 -12.53 22.32
N GLY A 112 -17.27 -13.28 21.24
CA GLY A 112 -18.30 -14.31 21.15
C GLY A 112 -18.10 -15.47 22.12
N ILE A 113 -16.84 -15.90 22.34
CA ILE A 113 -16.50 -16.96 23.31
C ILE A 113 -16.50 -16.45 24.75
N SER A 114 -16.25 -15.16 24.95
CA SER A 114 -16.26 -14.54 26.27
C SER A 114 -17.68 -14.37 26.86
N LYS A 115 -18.73 -14.78 26.13
CA LYS A 115 -20.11 -14.86 26.60
C LYS A 115 -20.48 -16.31 26.92
#